data_AF-A0A8H8MVC4-F1
#
_entry.id   AF-A0A8H8MVC4-F1
#
_cell.length_a   1.000
_cell.length_b   1.000
_cell.length_c   1.000
_cell.angle_alpha   90.00
_cell.angle_beta   90.00
_cell.angle_gamma   90.00
#
_symmetry.space_group_name_H-M   'P 1'
#
loop_
_entity.id
_entity.type
_entity.pdbx_description
1 polymer ?
#
loop_
_entity_poly.entity_id
_entity_poly.type
_entity_poly.pdbx_seq_one_letter_code
_entity_poly.pdbx_strand_id
1 'polypeptide(L)'
;MSSTSSTLPGPPAIFALCPHLPPIEDEDLKKKVFTHRSFAARPANIFEDDPNHPTPDNESLEHIGDSIVNLITTLHIHDLYPHLHVGPASKIRALVVSNSHLASFAQFYLLHYHLRGNNSQQLTLQASFPIHADLFEAYVGALFKEKGLEPVKEWLSAVLTPSIHLAYEVIHHAYGGPPPSPVAISVFPSVVPTNAPPMSPPLPVTDDSGCTSLLNQHFARQHKYLDWEFEPAGGTAMAPVWTVKAVERGVRVLATATAGTKKQAKNRAARIALGSLGLVQDIPGTEAA
;
A
#
# COMPACT_ATOMS: atom_id res chain seq x y z
N MET A 1 11.06 12.22 -37.56
CA MET A 1 9.78 11.57 -37.23
C MET A 1 10.08 10.16 -36.78
N SER A 2 9.42 9.73 -35.70
CA SER A 2 9.42 8.38 -35.10
C SER A 2 10.71 8.03 -34.32
N SER A 3 10.68 7.54 -33.08
CA SER A 3 9.56 7.07 -32.25
C SER A 3 10.08 6.78 -30.83
N THR A 4 9.47 7.46 -29.85
CA THR A 4 9.11 6.98 -28.50
C THR A 4 9.94 5.84 -27.89
N SER A 5 10.93 6.19 -27.06
CA SER A 5 11.43 5.33 -25.99
C SER A 5 10.41 5.32 -24.85
N SER A 6 9.54 4.32 -24.88
CA SER A 6 8.69 3.88 -23.78
C SER A 6 9.57 3.44 -22.61
N THR A 7 9.82 4.37 -21.68
CA THR A 7 10.40 4.05 -20.37
C THR A 7 9.33 4.38 -19.36
N LEU A 8 8.63 3.35 -18.87
CA LEU A 8 7.79 3.48 -17.68
C LEU A 8 8.68 4.13 -16.60
N PRO A 9 8.21 5.18 -15.89
CA PRO A 9 9.01 5.76 -14.82
C PRO A 9 9.22 4.66 -13.78
N GLY A 10 10.48 4.26 -13.60
CA GLY A 10 10.88 3.48 -12.44
C GLY A 10 10.55 4.24 -11.15
N PRO A 11 10.62 3.58 -9.97
CA PRO A 11 10.45 4.27 -8.70
C PRO A 11 11.23 5.59 -8.71
N PRO A 12 10.64 6.73 -8.31
CA PRO A 12 11.28 8.03 -8.40
C PRO A 12 12.69 7.97 -7.82
N ALA A 13 13.62 8.71 -8.43
CA ALA A 13 15.06 8.67 -8.14
C ALA A 13 15.41 8.77 -6.63
N ILE A 14 14.49 9.28 -5.81
CA ILE A 14 14.57 9.31 -4.35
C ILE A 14 14.84 7.94 -3.71
N PHE A 15 14.35 6.86 -4.32
CA PHE A 15 14.50 5.51 -3.76
C PHE A 15 15.83 4.85 -4.11
N ALA A 16 16.56 5.36 -5.10
CA ALA A 16 17.85 4.79 -5.51
C ALA A 16 18.94 4.91 -4.42
N LEU A 17 18.77 5.88 -3.51
CA LEU A 17 19.67 6.13 -2.39
C LEU A 17 19.14 5.56 -1.07
N CYS A 18 18.01 4.87 -1.08
CA CYS A 18 17.46 4.30 0.14
C CYS A 18 18.35 3.16 0.66
N PRO A 19 18.73 3.17 1.94
CA PRO A 19 19.46 2.06 2.54
C PRO A 19 18.64 0.78 2.54
N HIS A 20 19.30 -0.36 2.76
CA HIS A 20 18.61 -1.63 2.96
C HIS A 20 17.70 -1.56 4.20
N LEU A 21 16.57 -2.27 4.12
CA LEU A 21 15.63 -2.40 5.22
C LEU A 21 16.26 -3.19 6.38
N PRO A 22 16.35 -2.63 7.61
CA PRO A 22 16.85 -3.35 8.76
C PRO A 22 15.93 -4.53 9.09
N PRO A 23 16.47 -5.74 9.34
CA PRO A 23 15.65 -6.88 9.69
C PRO A 23 15.09 -6.74 11.12
N ILE A 24 13.88 -7.25 11.32
CA ILE A 24 13.31 -7.54 12.64
C ILE A 24 13.66 -9.00 12.95
N GLU A 25 14.39 -9.23 14.04
CA GLU A 25 14.89 -10.55 14.45
C GLU A 25 13.85 -11.34 15.25
N ASP A 26 13.03 -10.65 16.04
CA ASP A 26 11.90 -11.23 16.77
C ASP A 26 10.78 -11.61 15.79
N GLU A 27 10.60 -12.92 15.60
CA GLU A 27 9.61 -13.46 14.67
C GLU A 27 8.16 -13.18 15.09
N ASP A 28 7.86 -13.06 16.39
CA ASP A 28 6.52 -12.68 16.87
C ASP A 28 6.24 -11.21 16.59
N LEU A 29 7.24 -10.35 16.81
CA LEU A 29 7.14 -8.93 16.49
C LEU A 29 6.98 -8.71 14.99
N LYS A 30 7.80 -9.38 14.17
CA LYS A 30 7.70 -9.38 12.71
C LYS A 30 6.34 -9.88 12.24
N LYS A 31 5.85 -10.99 12.80
CA LYS A 31 4.52 -11.52 12.51
C LYS A 31 3.42 -10.51 12.83
N LYS A 32 3.56 -9.78 13.94
CA LYS A 32 2.63 -8.73 14.37
C LYS A 32 2.62 -7.55 13.41
N VAL A 33 3.78 -7.04 12.97
CA VAL A 33 3.92 -5.95 11.98
C VAL A 33 3.07 -6.22 10.74
N PHE A 34 3.13 -7.45 10.23
CA PHE A 34 2.42 -7.82 9.00
C PHE A 34 1.00 -8.31 9.23
N THR A 35 0.44 -8.23 10.44
CA THR A 35 -0.93 -8.69 10.71
C THR A 35 -1.88 -7.50 10.79
N HIS A 36 -2.80 -7.38 9.84
CA HIS A 36 -3.87 -6.38 9.89
C HIS A 36 -4.98 -6.84 10.84
N ARG A 37 -5.66 -5.91 11.50
CA ARG A 37 -6.77 -6.17 12.44
C ARG A 37 -7.90 -7.06 11.91
N SER A 38 -8.08 -7.15 10.59
CA SER A 38 -9.09 -8.05 10.01
C SER A 38 -8.69 -9.53 10.02
N PHE A 39 -7.44 -9.85 10.36
CA PHE A 39 -6.94 -11.22 10.43
C PHE A 39 -7.69 -12.05 11.49
N ALA A 40 -7.98 -11.46 12.65
CA ALA A 40 -8.74 -12.08 13.72
C ALA A 40 -9.85 -11.13 14.19
N ALA A 41 -11.02 -11.66 14.54
CA ALA A 41 -12.11 -10.84 15.03
C ALA A 41 -11.74 -10.21 16.39
N ARG A 42 -11.71 -8.88 16.46
CA ARG A 42 -11.57 -8.15 17.71
C ARG A 42 -12.95 -7.77 18.24
N PRO A 43 -13.26 -8.02 19.53
CA PRO A 43 -14.49 -7.53 20.13
C PRO A 43 -14.58 -6.01 20.01
N ALA A 44 -15.73 -5.51 19.56
CA ALA A 44 -15.99 -4.07 19.58
C ALA A 44 -16.26 -3.63 21.03
N ASN A 45 -15.79 -2.44 21.41
CA ASN A 45 -16.04 -1.79 22.71
C ASN A 45 -15.30 -2.39 23.93
N ILE A 46 -14.07 -2.87 23.73
CA ILE A 46 -13.15 -3.17 24.83
C ILE A 46 -12.15 -2.01 25.01
N PHE A 47 -11.80 -1.71 26.27
CA PHE A 47 -10.83 -0.65 26.59
C PHE A 47 -9.38 -1.16 26.55
N GLU A 48 -9.17 -2.39 27.03
CA GLU A 48 -7.87 -3.06 27.10
C GLU A 48 -7.98 -4.47 26.51
N ASP A 49 -6.90 -4.93 25.86
CA ASP A 49 -6.80 -6.32 25.41
C ASP A 49 -6.46 -7.24 26.59
N ASP A 50 -6.88 -8.51 26.53
CA ASP A 50 -6.56 -9.49 27.58
C ASP A 50 -5.04 -9.72 27.64
N PRO A 51 -4.38 -9.60 28.82
CA PRO A 51 -2.95 -9.85 28.96
C PRO A 51 -2.52 -11.26 28.53
N ASN A 52 -3.42 -12.25 28.63
CA ASN A 52 -3.17 -13.62 28.19
C ASN A 52 -3.54 -13.85 26.72
N HIS A 53 -4.24 -12.91 26.10
CA HIS A 53 -4.65 -12.96 24.70
C HIS A 53 -4.47 -11.60 24.01
N PRO A 54 -3.22 -11.08 23.96
CA PRO A 54 -2.96 -9.76 23.40
C PRO A 54 -3.30 -9.74 21.91
N THR A 55 -3.73 -8.58 21.42
CA THR A 55 -4.10 -8.45 20.01
C THR A 55 -2.89 -8.73 19.10
N PRO A 56 -3.04 -9.60 18.08
CA PRO A 56 -1.94 -10.01 17.21
C PRO A 56 -1.69 -9.03 16.05
N ASP A 57 -2.46 -7.95 15.95
CA ASP A 57 -2.38 -6.99 14.84
C ASP A 57 -1.35 -5.88 15.06
N ASN A 58 -1.13 -5.09 14.01
CA ASN A 58 -0.13 -4.05 13.96
C ASN A 58 -0.55 -2.71 14.56
N GLU A 59 -1.80 -2.50 15.00
CA GLU A 59 -2.31 -1.17 15.38
C GLU A 59 -1.48 -0.52 16.51
N SER A 60 -1.03 -1.33 17.49
CA SER A 60 -0.16 -0.81 18.57
C SER A 60 1.24 -0.43 18.07
N LEU A 61 1.77 -1.13 17.07
CA LEU A 61 3.09 -0.84 16.50
C LEU A 61 3.03 0.36 15.57
N GLU A 62 1.97 0.47 14.77
CA GLU A 62 1.63 1.63 13.94
C GLU A 62 1.60 2.90 14.80
N HIS A 63 0.84 2.88 15.89
CA HIS A 63 0.72 4.03 16.78
C HIS A 63 2.08 4.47 17.39
N ILE A 64 2.92 3.52 17.80
CA ILE A 64 4.28 3.82 18.27
C ILE A 64 5.13 4.35 17.12
N GLY A 65 5.04 3.71 15.96
CA GLY A 65 5.77 4.04 14.75
C GLY A 65 5.53 5.46 14.27
N ASP A 66 4.27 5.90 14.18
CA ASP A 66 3.90 7.27 13.81
C ASP A 66 4.61 8.30 14.70
N SER A 67 4.61 8.09 16.02
CA SER A 67 5.31 8.96 16.96
C SER A 67 6.82 9.01 16.70
N ILE A 68 7.44 7.85 16.43
CA ILE A 68 8.87 7.74 16.15
C ILE A 68 9.24 8.39 14.81
N VAL A 69 8.45 8.17 13.76
CA VAL A 69 8.62 8.79 12.44
C VAL A 69 8.55 10.32 12.57
N ASN A 70 7.56 10.84 13.28
CA ASN A 70 7.41 12.28 13.49
C ASN A 70 8.60 12.87 14.27
N LEU A 71 9.03 12.21 15.35
CA LEU A 71 10.16 12.66 16.16
C LEU A 71 11.45 12.72 15.35
N ILE A 72 11.83 11.61 14.71
CA ILE A 72 13.08 11.52 13.93
C ILE A 72 13.05 12.52 12.78
N THR A 73 11.93 12.63 12.07
CA THR A 73 11.79 13.61 10.97
C THR A 73 11.98 15.04 11.47
N THR A 74 11.37 15.40 12.61
CA THR A 74 11.55 16.73 13.21
C THR A 74 13.01 17.00 13.58
N LEU A 75 13.65 16.07 14.29
CA LEU A 75 15.06 16.22 14.67
C LEU A 75 15.94 16.38 13.43
N HIS A 76 15.73 15.52 12.42
CA HIS A 76 16.56 15.51 11.22
C HIS A 76 16.41 16.77 10.36
N ILE A 77 15.20 17.35 10.29
CA ILE A 77 14.99 18.65 9.62
C ILE A 77 15.80 19.75 10.30
N HIS A 78 15.85 19.77 11.63
CA HIS A 78 16.61 20.78 12.38
C HIS A 78 18.12 20.54 12.35
N ASP A 79 18.56 19.29 12.23
CA ASP A 79 19.97 18.96 12.02
C ASP A 79 20.43 19.41 10.62
N LEU A 80 19.62 19.19 9.57
CA LEU A 80 19.93 19.59 8.20
C LEU A 80 19.78 21.10 7.95
N TYR A 81 18.81 21.75 8.59
CA TYR A 81 18.50 23.17 8.41
C TYR A 81 18.37 23.91 9.75
N PRO A 82 19.48 24.17 10.47
CA PRO A 82 19.45 24.70 11.83
C PRO A 82 18.80 26.08 11.99
N HIS A 83 18.73 26.86 10.90
CA HIS A 83 18.17 28.21 10.88
C HIS A 83 16.74 28.27 10.33
N LEU A 84 16.12 27.11 10.06
CA LEU A 84 14.77 27.06 9.51
C LEU A 84 13.74 27.42 10.58
N HIS A 85 12.84 28.34 10.25
CA HIS A 85 11.71 28.66 11.13
C HIS A 85 10.76 27.47 11.31
N VAL A 86 10.12 27.39 12.48
CA VAL A 86 9.19 26.31 12.86
C VAL A 86 8.05 26.12 11.86
N GLY A 87 7.51 27.21 11.30
CA GLY A 87 6.43 27.16 10.31
C GLY A 87 6.80 26.38 9.05
N PRO A 88 7.83 26.81 8.28
CA PRO A 88 8.38 26.05 7.17
C PRO A 88 8.82 24.63 7.55
N ALA A 89 9.50 24.44 8.68
CA ALA A 89 9.91 23.11 9.15
C ALA A 89 8.72 22.15 9.34
N SER A 90 7.61 22.64 9.91
CA SER A 90 6.38 21.87 10.09
C SER A 90 5.72 21.51 8.74
N LYS A 91 5.77 22.41 7.75
CA LYS A 91 5.27 22.13 6.39
C LYS A 91 6.12 21.08 5.68
N ILE A 92 7.44 21.14 5.81
CA ILE A 92 8.36 20.12 5.28
C ILE A 92 8.04 18.77 5.92
N ARG A 93 7.96 18.71 7.26
CA ARG A 93 7.59 17.48 7.97
C ARG A 93 6.27 16.92 7.45
N ALA A 94 5.22 17.73 7.35
CA ALA A 94 3.91 17.28 6.89
C ALA A 94 3.93 16.65 5.49
N LEU A 95 4.76 17.16 4.57
CA LEU A 95 4.95 16.54 3.26
C LEU A 95 5.67 15.18 3.39
N VAL A 96 6.76 15.14 4.17
CA VAL A 96 7.62 13.98 4.33
C VAL A 96 6.96 12.83 5.10
N VAL A 97 6.12 13.12 6.11
CA VAL A 97 5.42 12.08 6.89
C VAL A 97 4.00 11.84 6.41
N SER A 98 3.62 12.35 5.23
CA SER A 98 2.29 12.10 4.68
C SER A 98 2.06 10.62 4.36
N ASN A 99 0.85 10.11 4.59
CA ASN A 99 0.51 8.71 4.31
C ASN A 99 0.84 8.32 2.86
N SER A 100 0.61 9.21 1.88
CA SER A 100 0.97 8.95 0.49
C SER A 100 2.47 8.69 0.29
N HIS A 101 3.32 9.43 1.01
CA HIS A 101 4.76 9.29 0.91
C HIS A 101 5.25 8.08 1.73
N LEU A 102 4.75 7.86 2.94
CA LEU A 102 5.11 6.66 3.72
C LEU A 102 4.66 5.36 3.03
N ALA A 103 3.48 5.36 2.41
CA ALA A 103 3.00 4.25 1.58
C ALA A 103 3.97 3.91 0.45
N SER A 104 4.60 4.93 -0.16
CA SER A 104 5.56 4.71 -1.24
C SER A 104 6.84 4.00 -0.76
N PHE A 105 7.28 4.23 0.49
CA PHE A 105 8.37 3.44 1.09
C PHE A 105 7.95 2.00 1.38
N ALA A 106 6.74 1.76 1.91
CA ALA A 106 6.24 0.39 2.09
C ALA A 106 6.08 -0.37 0.75
N GLN A 107 5.80 0.33 -0.34
CA GLN A 107 5.80 -0.25 -1.68
C GLN A 107 7.21 -0.55 -2.16
N PHE A 108 8.13 0.41 -2.02
CA PHE A 108 9.53 0.26 -2.39
C PHE A 108 10.19 -0.93 -1.69
N TYR A 109 9.97 -1.08 -0.38
CA TYR A 109 10.47 -2.21 0.41
C TYR A 109 9.61 -3.47 0.30
N LEU A 110 8.57 -3.48 -0.54
CA LEU A 110 7.70 -4.62 -0.79
C LEU A 110 6.98 -5.15 0.48
N LEU A 111 6.84 -4.31 1.52
CA LEU A 111 6.25 -4.70 2.81
C LEU A 111 4.82 -5.24 2.66
N HIS A 112 4.04 -4.60 1.80
CA HIS A 112 2.63 -4.92 1.55
C HIS A 112 2.41 -6.36 1.05
N TYR A 113 3.40 -6.99 0.40
CA TYR A 113 3.28 -8.39 -0.01
C TYR A 113 3.22 -9.37 1.16
N HIS A 114 3.80 -8.99 2.30
CA HIS A 114 3.84 -9.82 3.50
C HIS A 114 2.62 -9.63 4.39
N LEU A 115 1.75 -8.65 4.09
CA LEU A 115 0.55 -8.37 4.87
C LEU A 115 -0.32 -9.62 5.03
N ARG A 116 -0.94 -9.79 6.18
CA ARG A 116 -1.84 -10.89 6.54
C ARG A 116 -3.12 -10.28 7.07
N GLY A 117 -4.23 -10.53 6.38
CA GLY A 117 -5.55 -10.10 6.81
C GLY A 117 -6.57 -11.21 6.62
N ASN A 118 -7.84 -10.85 6.65
CA ASN A 118 -8.90 -11.78 6.23
C ASN A 118 -8.68 -12.20 4.77
N ASN A 119 -8.72 -13.52 4.47
CA ASN A 119 -8.52 -14.04 3.11
C ASN A 119 -9.39 -13.35 2.04
N SER A 120 -10.63 -12.98 2.37
CA SER A 120 -11.55 -12.33 1.42
C SER A 120 -11.23 -10.85 1.16
N GLN A 121 -10.41 -10.24 2.01
CA GLN A 121 -10.00 -8.83 1.94
C GLN A 121 -8.52 -8.68 1.55
N GLN A 122 -7.73 -9.76 1.63
CA GLN A 122 -6.29 -9.79 1.44
C GLN A 122 -5.81 -8.91 0.27
N LEU A 123 -6.35 -9.12 -0.93
CA LEU A 123 -5.97 -8.35 -2.12
C LEU A 123 -6.31 -6.86 -2.00
N THR A 124 -7.49 -6.53 -1.48
CA THR A 124 -7.91 -5.15 -1.23
C THR A 124 -6.99 -4.47 -0.22
N LEU A 125 -6.56 -5.19 0.83
CA LEU A 125 -5.66 -4.68 1.85
C LEU A 125 -4.27 -4.44 1.27
N GLN A 126 -3.74 -5.40 0.51
CA GLN A 126 -2.45 -5.29 -0.19
C GLN A 126 -2.44 -4.19 -1.27
N ALA A 127 -3.60 -3.76 -1.77
CA ALA A 127 -3.74 -2.64 -2.72
C ALA A 127 -4.10 -1.29 -2.05
N SER A 128 -4.15 -1.24 -0.72
CA SER A 128 -4.60 -0.06 0.02
C SER A 128 -3.41 0.82 0.45
N PHE A 129 -3.30 2.00 -0.17
CA PHE A 129 -2.26 2.98 0.16
C PHE A 129 -2.27 3.43 1.63
N PRO A 130 -3.42 3.71 2.27
CA PRO A 130 -3.44 3.98 3.70
C PRO A 130 -2.79 2.85 4.51
N ILE A 131 -3.13 1.59 4.23
CA ILE A 131 -2.56 0.43 4.92
C ILE A 131 -1.06 0.30 4.66
N HIS A 132 -0.57 0.72 3.49
CA HIS A 132 0.87 0.74 3.21
C HIS A 132 1.59 1.75 4.12
N ALA A 133 0.99 2.91 4.39
CA ALA A 133 1.55 3.88 5.33
C ALA A 133 1.58 3.29 6.75
N ASP A 134 0.44 2.78 7.22
CA ASP A 134 0.29 2.16 8.54
C ASP A 134 1.30 1.01 8.72
N LEU A 135 1.55 0.23 7.65
CA LEU A 135 2.52 -0.85 7.65
C LEU A 135 3.97 -0.37 7.74
N PHE A 136 4.31 0.74 7.08
CA PHE A 136 5.63 1.36 7.21
C PHE A 136 5.86 1.84 8.65
N GLU A 137 4.87 2.52 9.23
CA GLU A 137 4.91 2.97 10.62
C GLU A 137 5.02 1.80 11.58
N ALA A 138 4.22 0.75 11.41
CA ALA A 138 4.30 -0.46 12.22
C ALA A 138 5.69 -1.11 12.16
N TYR A 139 6.33 -1.11 10.98
CA TYR A 139 7.70 -1.61 10.83
C TYR A 139 8.70 -0.75 11.61
N VAL A 140 8.59 0.57 11.53
CA VAL A 140 9.41 1.52 12.33
C VAL A 140 9.19 1.28 13.83
N GLY A 141 7.94 1.13 14.27
CA GLY A 141 7.58 0.86 15.65
C GLY A 141 8.16 -0.45 16.18
N ALA A 142 8.18 -1.50 15.35
CA ALA A 142 8.84 -2.77 15.67
C ALA A 142 10.36 -2.62 15.79
N LEU A 143 11.01 -1.97 14.83
CA LEU A 143 12.46 -1.71 14.91
C LEU A 143 12.80 -0.92 16.17
N PHE A 144 11.99 0.07 16.53
CA PHE A 144 12.18 0.84 17.75
C PHE A 144 12.06 -0.03 19.00
N LYS A 145 11.04 -0.91 19.06
CA LYS A 145 10.87 -1.84 20.19
C LYS A 145 12.04 -2.81 20.35
N GLU A 146 12.58 -3.31 19.24
CA GLU A 146 13.66 -4.30 19.26
C GLU A 146 15.05 -3.68 19.44
N LYS A 147 15.34 -2.58 18.73
CA LYS A 147 16.70 -2.04 18.58
C LYS A 147 16.90 -0.68 19.26
N GLY A 148 15.85 -0.04 19.78
CA GLY A 148 15.90 1.29 20.39
C GLY A 148 15.93 2.44 19.37
N LEU A 149 16.09 3.67 19.86
CA LEU A 149 15.94 4.88 19.05
C LEU A 149 17.11 5.11 18.07
N GLU A 150 18.35 5.02 18.55
CA GLU A 150 19.55 5.38 17.77
C GLU A 150 19.68 4.62 16.43
N PRO A 151 19.59 3.27 16.38
CA PRO A 151 19.68 2.55 15.12
C PRO A 151 18.54 2.90 14.15
N VAL A 152 17.33 3.14 14.69
CA VAL A 152 16.17 3.55 13.89
C VAL A 152 16.34 4.96 13.36
N LYS A 153 16.88 5.88 14.17
CA LYS A 153 17.20 7.25 13.77
C LYS A 153 18.19 7.26 12.62
N GLU A 154 19.29 6.50 12.73
CA GLU A 154 20.31 6.43 11.68
C GLU A 154 19.71 5.95 10.34
N TRP A 155 19.00 4.83 10.37
CA TRP A 155 18.37 4.29 9.16
C TRP A 155 17.28 5.22 8.61
N LEU A 156 16.34 5.67 9.43
CA LEU A 156 15.20 6.45 8.98
C LEU A 156 15.62 7.85 8.51
N SER A 157 16.61 8.48 9.15
CA SER A 157 17.20 9.73 8.64
C SER A 157 17.80 9.53 7.25
N ALA A 158 18.54 8.45 7.01
CA ALA A 158 19.09 8.15 5.68
C ALA A 158 17.99 7.94 4.63
N VAL A 159 16.90 7.22 4.99
CA VAL A 159 15.72 7.04 4.12
C VAL A 159 15.04 8.37 3.78
N LEU A 160 14.86 9.25 4.77
CA LEU A 160 14.07 10.49 4.62
C LEU A 160 14.87 11.69 4.08
N THR A 161 16.21 11.65 4.13
CA THR A 161 17.06 12.77 3.71
C THR A 161 16.75 13.29 2.30
N PRO A 162 16.65 12.42 1.26
CA PRO A 162 16.34 12.90 -0.09
C PRO A 162 14.99 13.63 -0.14
N SER A 163 13.96 13.06 0.51
CA SER A 163 12.62 13.64 0.55
C SER A 163 12.56 14.94 1.34
N ILE A 164 13.35 15.09 2.40
CA ILE A 164 13.45 16.35 3.17
C ILE A 164 14.06 17.46 2.30
N HIS A 165 15.10 17.17 1.52
CA HIS A 165 15.68 18.15 0.59
C HIS A 165 14.67 18.58 -0.48
N LEU A 166 13.94 17.64 -1.08
CA LEU A 166 12.94 17.94 -2.09
C LEU A 166 11.76 18.74 -1.50
N ALA A 167 11.28 18.37 -0.31
CA ALA A 167 10.25 19.12 0.38
C ALA A 167 10.73 20.53 0.77
N TYR A 168 11.99 20.68 1.15
CA TYR A 168 12.61 21.98 1.39
C TYR A 168 12.57 22.85 0.13
N GLU A 169 12.92 22.34 -1.05
CA GLU A 169 12.83 23.08 -2.32
C GLU A 169 11.40 23.58 -2.59
N VAL A 170 10.40 22.70 -2.45
CA VAL A 170 8.98 23.03 -2.67
C VAL A 170 8.52 24.13 -1.72
N ILE A 171 8.83 23.99 -0.43
CA ILE A 171 8.43 24.97 0.57
C ILE A 171 9.21 26.27 0.37
N HIS A 172 10.52 26.23 0.14
CA HIS A 172 11.34 27.44 -0.05
C HIS A 172 10.89 28.27 -1.26
N HIS A 173 10.54 27.63 -2.38
CA HIS A 173 9.95 28.32 -3.53
C HIS A 173 8.66 29.06 -3.16
N ALA A 174 7.80 28.46 -2.34
CA ALA A 174 6.57 29.10 -1.88
C ALA A 174 6.82 30.36 -1.00
N TYR A 175 8.05 30.56 -0.51
CA TYR A 175 8.50 31.76 0.20
C TYR A 175 9.34 32.71 -0.69
N GLY A 176 9.30 32.55 -2.02
CA GLY A 176 10.05 33.39 -2.96
C GLY A 176 11.48 32.91 -3.25
N GLY A 177 11.82 31.69 -2.84
CA GLY A 177 13.06 31.02 -3.21
C GLY A 177 13.10 30.59 -4.69
N PRO A 178 14.19 29.92 -5.13
CA PRO A 178 14.33 29.42 -6.49
C PRO A 178 13.26 28.36 -6.84
N PRO A 179 12.96 28.14 -8.13
CA PRO A 179 12.01 27.11 -8.55
C PRO A 179 12.48 25.71 -8.09
N PRO A 180 11.57 24.83 -7.65
CA PRO A 180 11.94 23.48 -7.25
C PRO A 180 12.41 22.66 -8.43
N SER A 181 13.25 21.65 -8.19
CA SER A 181 13.63 20.70 -9.22
C SER A 181 12.43 19.92 -9.78
N PRO A 182 12.48 19.43 -11.03
CA PRO A 182 11.42 18.59 -11.59
C PRO A 182 11.13 17.34 -10.74
N VAL A 183 12.16 16.80 -10.07
CA VAL A 183 12.02 15.66 -9.16
C VAL A 183 11.22 16.06 -7.93
N ALA A 184 11.49 17.22 -7.33
CA ALA A 184 10.74 17.72 -6.18
C ALA A 184 9.25 17.90 -6.51
N ILE A 185 8.94 18.45 -7.68
CA ILE A 185 7.57 18.60 -8.18
C ILE A 185 6.89 17.24 -8.38
N SER A 186 7.61 16.24 -8.89
CA SER A 186 7.06 14.90 -9.11
C SER A 186 6.75 14.17 -7.80
N VAL A 187 7.56 14.39 -6.75
CA VAL A 187 7.39 13.73 -5.45
C VAL A 187 6.34 14.44 -4.61
N PHE A 188 6.33 15.77 -4.63
CA PHE A 188 5.38 16.61 -3.89
C PHE A 188 4.62 17.56 -4.84
N PRO A 189 3.69 17.04 -5.67
CA PRO A 189 2.99 17.83 -6.69
C PRO A 189 2.03 18.93 -6.17
N SER A 190 1.95 19.14 -4.84
CA SER A 190 1.06 20.03 -4.05
C SER A 190 -0.15 19.36 -3.39
N VAL A 191 -0.27 19.58 -2.06
CA VAL A 191 -1.39 19.61 -1.07
C VAL A 191 -2.78 18.99 -1.37
N VAL A 192 -2.94 18.14 -2.39
CA VAL A 192 -4.22 17.48 -2.69
C VAL A 192 -3.98 15.98 -2.82
N PRO A 193 -4.72 15.14 -2.08
CA PRO A 193 -4.58 13.70 -2.16
C PRO A 193 -5.08 13.26 -3.53
N THR A 194 -4.16 12.98 -4.45
CA THR A 194 -4.53 12.55 -5.79
C THR A 194 -3.78 11.28 -6.12
N ASN A 195 -4.54 10.19 -6.06
CA ASN A 195 -4.34 8.90 -6.71
C ASN A 195 -2.87 8.45 -6.87
N ALA A 196 -2.37 7.83 -5.79
CA ALA A 196 -1.79 6.50 -5.85
C ALA A 196 -1.37 6.01 -7.26
N PRO A 197 -0.06 5.93 -7.58
CA PRO A 197 0.40 5.35 -8.84
C PRO A 197 -0.08 3.88 -9.01
N PRO A 198 -0.18 3.38 -10.25
CA PRO A 198 -0.54 1.99 -10.49
C PRO A 198 0.46 1.04 -9.81
N MET A 199 -0.07 -0.01 -9.19
CA MET A 199 0.71 -1.02 -8.45
C MET A 199 1.79 -1.63 -9.34
N SER A 200 3.04 -1.58 -8.89
CA SER A 200 4.18 -2.21 -9.55
C SER A 200 5.06 -2.87 -8.48
N PRO A 201 5.37 -4.17 -8.56
CA PRO A 201 4.86 -5.16 -9.53
C PRO A 201 3.38 -5.55 -9.30
N PRO A 202 2.74 -6.33 -10.20
CA PRO A 202 1.39 -6.85 -10.00
C PRO A 202 1.27 -7.77 -8.78
N LEU A 203 0.10 -7.78 -8.11
CA LEU A 203 -0.11 -8.64 -6.94
C LEU A 203 -0.09 -10.13 -7.31
N PRO A 204 0.68 -10.98 -6.64
CA PRO A 204 0.63 -12.43 -6.84
C PRO A 204 -0.68 -12.97 -6.27
N VAL A 205 -1.38 -13.79 -7.05
CA VAL A 205 -2.64 -14.42 -6.67
C VAL A 205 -2.52 -15.95 -6.69
N THR A 206 -2.95 -16.62 -5.61
CA THR A 206 -2.97 -18.10 -5.51
C THR A 206 -4.38 -18.68 -5.69
N ASP A 207 -5.43 -17.93 -5.37
CA ASP A 207 -6.83 -18.32 -5.57
C ASP A 207 -7.71 -17.12 -6.01
N ASP A 208 -8.98 -17.38 -6.34
CA ASP A 208 -9.87 -16.34 -6.83
C ASP A 208 -10.37 -15.39 -5.70
N SER A 209 -10.11 -15.69 -4.43
CA SER A 209 -10.69 -15.00 -3.28
C SER A 209 -10.31 -13.53 -3.23
N GLY A 210 -11.30 -12.66 -3.01
CA GLY A 210 -11.09 -11.22 -2.90
C GLY A 210 -10.87 -10.48 -4.23
N CYS A 211 -10.73 -11.19 -5.36
CA CYS A 211 -10.56 -10.58 -6.68
C CYS A 211 -11.74 -9.68 -7.05
N THR A 212 -12.98 -10.08 -6.71
CA THR A 212 -14.16 -9.22 -6.94
C THR A 212 -14.06 -7.90 -6.19
N SER A 213 -13.62 -7.93 -4.92
CA SER A 213 -13.50 -6.74 -4.07
C SER A 213 -12.42 -5.79 -4.62
N LEU A 214 -11.27 -6.33 -5.03
CA LEU A 214 -10.18 -5.55 -5.62
C LEU A 214 -10.60 -4.90 -6.94
N LEU A 215 -11.27 -5.64 -7.83
CA LEU A 215 -11.74 -5.10 -9.11
C LEU A 215 -12.78 -3.99 -8.91
N ASN A 216 -13.75 -4.20 -8.01
CA ASN A 216 -14.71 -3.15 -7.66
C ASN A 216 -14.01 -1.90 -7.10
N GLN A 217 -13.04 -2.07 -6.21
CA GLN A 217 -12.27 -0.97 -5.64
C GLN A 217 -11.50 -0.20 -6.72
N HIS A 218 -10.88 -0.91 -7.67
CA HIS A 218 -10.14 -0.30 -8.79
C HIS A 218 -11.05 0.58 -9.66
N PHE A 219 -12.24 0.07 -10.02
CA PHE A 219 -13.20 0.82 -10.83
C PHE A 219 -13.78 2.01 -10.07
N ALA A 220 -14.12 1.83 -8.79
CA ALA A 220 -14.61 2.92 -7.95
C ALA A 220 -13.59 4.06 -7.82
N ARG A 221 -12.29 3.75 -7.64
CA ARG A 221 -11.20 4.74 -7.59
C ARG A 221 -11.06 5.55 -8.89
N GLN A 222 -11.42 4.96 -10.03
CA GLN A 222 -11.39 5.63 -11.34
C GLN A 222 -12.71 6.33 -11.68
N HIS A 223 -13.69 6.36 -10.76
CA HIS A 223 -15.06 6.82 -11.02
C HIS A 223 -15.69 6.11 -12.23
N LYS A 224 -15.38 4.82 -12.41
CA LYS A 224 -15.93 3.95 -13.45
C LYS A 224 -16.97 3.00 -12.88
N TYR A 225 -17.92 2.60 -13.73
CA TYR A 225 -19.00 1.71 -13.38
C TYR A 225 -18.69 0.29 -13.86
N LEU A 226 -18.85 -0.68 -12.96
CA LEU A 226 -18.67 -2.10 -13.21
C LEU A 226 -19.94 -2.85 -12.83
N ASP A 227 -20.53 -3.51 -13.81
CA ASP A 227 -21.71 -4.34 -13.67
C ASP A 227 -21.35 -5.82 -13.72
N TRP A 228 -22.20 -6.64 -13.11
CA TRP A 228 -22.05 -8.08 -13.05
C TRP A 228 -23.29 -8.75 -13.62
N GLU A 229 -23.15 -9.39 -14.77
CA GLU A 229 -24.22 -10.16 -15.40
C GLU A 229 -24.09 -11.64 -15.02
N PHE A 230 -25.21 -12.26 -14.64
CA PHE A 230 -25.25 -13.64 -14.18
C PHE A 230 -26.15 -14.47 -15.08
N GLU A 231 -25.60 -15.52 -15.66
CA GLU A 231 -26.33 -16.46 -16.52
C GLU A 231 -26.17 -17.87 -15.95
N PRO A 232 -27.24 -18.68 -15.86
CA PRO A 232 -27.10 -20.11 -15.60
C PRO A 232 -26.43 -20.75 -16.82
N ALA A 233 -25.24 -21.34 -16.61
CA ALA A 233 -24.40 -21.90 -17.66
C ALA A 233 -24.77 -23.35 -18.01
N GLY A 234 -25.71 -23.95 -17.27
CA GLY A 234 -26.04 -25.38 -17.32
C GLY A 234 -25.77 -26.08 -15.98
N GLY A 235 -25.64 -27.40 -16.01
CA GLY A 235 -25.47 -28.24 -14.82
C GLY A 235 -26.76 -28.93 -14.37
N THR A 236 -26.65 -29.77 -13.34
CA THR A 236 -27.80 -30.45 -12.73
C THR A 236 -28.33 -29.64 -11.54
N ALA A 237 -29.53 -29.95 -11.06
CA ALA A 237 -30.07 -29.32 -9.84
C ALA A 237 -29.13 -29.48 -8.62
N MET A 238 -28.31 -30.54 -8.60
CA MET A 238 -27.33 -30.80 -7.53
C MET A 238 -25.94 -30.22 -7.82
N ALA A 239 -25.63 -29.86 -9.06
CA ALA A 239 -24.34 -29.28 -9.47
C ALA A 239 -24.57 -28.17 -10.51
N PRO A 240 -25.12 -27.01 -10.10
CA PRO A 240 -25.38 -25.90 -11.00
C PRO A 240 -24.06 -25.24 -11.44
N VAL A 241 -23.99 -24.83 -12.70
CA VAL A 241 -22.88 -24.05 -13.23
C VAL A 241 -23.36 -22.63 -13.49
N TRP A 242 -22.62 -21.64 -12.99
CA TRP A 242 -22.91 -20.23 -13.16
C TRP A 242 -21.89 -19.59 -14.08
N THR A 243 -22.35 -18.85 -15.08
CA THR A 243 -21.55 -17.93 -15.90
C THR A 243 -21.70 -16.54 -15.34
N VAL A 244 -20.59 -15.84 -15.14
CA VAL A 244 -20.57 -14.45 -14.70
C VAL A 244 -19.72 -13.61 -15.64
N LYS A 245 -20.25 -12.47 -16.08
CA LYS A 245 -19.55 -11.49 -16.91
C LYS A 245 -19.28 -10.24 -16.09
N ALA A 246 -18.05 -9.73 -16.15
CA ALA A 246 -17.66 -8.43 -15.62
C ALA A 246 -17.79 -7.40 -16.75
N VAL A 247 -18.67 -6.41 -16.63
CA VAL A 247 -19.02 -5.50 -17.72
C VAL A 247 -18.76 -4.04 -17.32
N GLU A 248 -17.88 -3.35 -18.04
CA GLU A 248 -17.65 -1.92 -17.88
C GLU A 248 -18.75 -1.13 -18.60
N ARG A 249 -19.49 -0.32 -17.83
CA ARG A 249 -20.59 0.55 -18.31
C ARG A 249 -21.68 -0.18 -19.12
N GLY A 250 -21.95 -1.45 -18.82
CA GLY A 250 -22.96 -2.25 -19.55
C GLY A 250 -22.65 -2.53 -21.02
N VAL A 251 -21.44 -2.22 -21.51
CA VAL A 251 -21.08 -2.37 -22.94
C VAL A 251 -19.85 -3.25 -23.13
N ARG A 252 -18.78 -3.00 -22.36
CA ARG A 252 -17.50 -3.68 -22.57
C ARG A 252 -17.35 -4.84 -21.60
N VAL A 253 -17.41 -6.07 -22.10
CA VAL A 253 -17.09 -7.26 -21.30
C VAL A 253 -15.58 -7.30 -21.05
N LEU A 254 -15.19 -7.16 -19.80
CA LEU A 254 -13.79 -7.23 -19.36
C LEU A 254 -13.31 -8.67 -19.23
N ALA A 255 -14.19 -9.54 -18.74
CA ALA A 255 -13.93 -10.96 -18.55
C ALA A 255 -15.25 -11.74 -18.40
N THR A 256 -15.18 -13.04 -18.67
CA THR A 256 -16.26 -14.00 -18.43
C THR A 256 -15.67 -15.25 -17.79
N ALA A 257 -16.34 -15.79 -16.78
CA ALA A 257 -15.90 -17.04 -16.15
C ALA A 257 -17.08 -17.90 -15.70
N THR A 258 -16.81 -19.20 -15.54
CA THR A 258 -17.78 -20.18 -15.05
C THR A 258 -17.29 -20.87 -13.77
N ALA A 259 -18.22 -21.19 -12.87
CA ALA A 259 -17.93 -21.99 -11.68
C ALA A 259 -19.19 -22.64 -11.07
N GLY A 260 -19.02 -23.54 -10.11
CA GLY A 260 -20.11 -24.24 -9.41
C GLY A 260 -20.97 -23.33 -8.51
N THR A 261 -20.52 -22.12 -8.21
CA THR A 261 -21.29 -21.13 -7.44
C THR A 261 -21.19 -19.74 -8.06
N LYS A 262 -22.23 -18.92 -7.89
CA LYS A 262 -22.21 -17.50 -8.31
C LYS A 262 -21.00 -16.75 -7.76
N LYS A 263 -20.64 -16.99 -6.49
CA LYS A 263 -19.53 -16.32 -5.81
C LYS A 263 -18.18 -16.69 -6.42
N GLN A 264 -17.96 -17.98 -6.71
CA GLN A 264 -16.72 -18.43 -7.35
C GLN A 264 -16.63 -17.91 -8.79
N ALA A 265 -17.72 -18.00 -9.56
CA ALA A 265 -17.73 -17.54 -10.95
C ALA A 265 -17.44 -16.03 -11.05
N LYS A 266 -18.01 -15.25 -10.12
CA LYS A 266 -17.75 -13.81 -10.01
C LYS A 266 -16.29 -13.49 -9.65
N ASN A 267 -15.73 -14.20 -8.68
CA ASN A 267 -14.33 -14.01 -8.26
C ASN A 267 -13.36 -14.41 -9.39
N ARG A 268 -13.65 -15.51 -10.10
CA ARG A 268 -12.86 -15.96 -11.25
C ARG A 268 -12.91 -14.98 -12.42
N ALA A 269 -14.10 -14.45 -12.74
CA ALA A 269 -14.25 -13.40 -13.74
C ALA A 269 -13.47 -12.14 -13.34
N ALA A 270 -13.48 -11.80 -12.04
CA ALA A 270 -12.69 -10.68 -11.53
C ALA A 270 -11.18 -10.90 -11.68
N ARG A 271 -10.66 -12.09 -11.39
CA ARG A 271 -9.24 -12.43 -11.54
C ARG A 271 -8.76 -12.25 -12.99
N ILE A 272 -9.53 -12.76 -13.95
CA ILE A 272 -9.23 -12.62 -15.39
C ILE A 272 -9.19 -11.14 -15.79
N ALA A 273 -10.18 -10.35 -15.35
CA ALA A 273 -10.21 -8.91 -15.63
C ALA A 273 -9.04 -8.16 -14.97
N LEU A 274 -8.68 -8.49 -13.73
CA LEU A 274 -7.54 -7.89 -13.05
C LEU A 274 -6.21 -8.23 -13.75
N GLY A 275 -6.06 -9.46 -14.24
CA GLY A 275 -4.88 -9.91 -14.97
C GLY A 275 -4.73 -9.17 -16.32
N SER A 276 -5.83 -8.98 -17.05
CA SER A 276 -5.80 -8.20 -18.30
C SER A 276 -5.53 -6.71 -18.07
N LEU A 277 -5.82 -6.19 -16.88
CA LEU A 277 -5.47 -4.84 -16.44
C LEU A 277 -4.03 -4.73 -15.87
N GLY A 278 -3.29 -5.83 -15.77
CA GLY A 278 -1.93 -5.86 -15.21
C GLY A 278 -1.85 -5.63 -13.70
N LEU A 279 -2.95 -5.82 -12.97
CA LEU A 279 -3.03 -5.57 -11.53
C LEU A 279 -2.70 -6.80 -10.67
N VAL A 280 -2.89 -7.99 -11.23
CA VAL A 280 -2.57 -9.27 -10.59
C VAL A 280 -1.82 -10.17 -11.55
N GLN A 281 -1.04 -11.11 -11.01
CA GLN A 281 -0.35 -12.15 -11.79
C GLN A 281 -0.46 -13.51 -11.10
N ASP A 282 -0.61 -14.56 -11.91
CA ASP A 282 -0.63 -15.93 -11.42
C ASP A 282 0.79 -16.35 -11.00
N ILE A 283 0.92 -16.96 -9.82
CA ILE A 283 2.17 -17.64 -9.46
C ILE A 283 2.16 -18.99 -10.19
N PRO A 284 3.14 -19.31 -11.04
CA PRO A 284 3.20 -20.62 -11.68
C PRO A 284 3.42 -21.71 -10.61
N GLY A 285 2.41 -22.55 -10.39
CA GLY A 285 2.54 -23.85 -9.71
C GLY A 285 2.04 -23.95 -8.27
N THR A 286 0.72 -24.04 -8.10
CA THR A 286 0.10 -24.99 -7.15
C THR A 286 -1.18 -25.49 -7.79
N GLU A 287 -1.03 -26.33 -8.83
CA GLU A 287 -2.08 -27.30 -9.12
C GLU A 287 -2.18 -28.21 -7.89
N ALA A 288 -3.37 -28.26 -7.31
CA ALA A 288 -3.70 -29.16 -6.23
C ALA A 288 -3.32 -30.60 -6.64
N ALA A 289 -2.40 -31.20 -5.90
CA ALA A 289 -2.28 -32.65 -5.81
C ALA A 289 -3.44 -33.20 -4.95
#